data_AF-A0A923J0R3-F1
#
_entry.id   AF-A0A923J0R3-F1
#
_cell.length_a   1.000
_cell.length_b   1.000
_cell.length_c   1.000
_cell.angle_alpha   90.00
_cell.angle_beta   90.00
_cell.angle_gamma   90.00
#
_symmetry.space_group_name_H-M   'P 1'
#
loop_
_entity.id
_entity.type
_entity.pdbx_description
1 polymer ?
#
loop_
_entity_poly.entity_id
_entity_poly.type
_entity_poly.pdbx_seq_one_letter_code
_entity_poly.pdbx_strand_id
1 'polypeptide(L)'
;MLVNNIFPKVNYPNDKKSIEHIIQEYDKVLAYKLKGRFSKKEKLGYAIQFPSIVFALYIITCSWISLGIRVLYVIPLIFSVIYNIVLFKKVKDSDFEDEKIFYKFENSNVFLLVSFIYGGTFGFQTVLFGKWSNTEYLISFIILAFFSLITFMKVRVRST
;
A
#
# COMPACT_ATOMS: atom_id res chain seq x y z
N MET A 1 28.36 22.63 -7.29
CA MET A 1 28.47 23.71 -6.27
C MET A 1 27.14 24.11 -5.60
N LEU A 2 26.07 23.29 -5.67
CA LEU A 2 24.78 23.58 -4.99
C LEU A 2 24.62 22.91 -3.61
N VAL A 3 25.38 21.84 -3.34
CA VAL A 3 25.28 21.05 -2.09
C VAL A 3 25.93 21.76 -0.90
N ASN A 4 27.00 22.54 -1.13
CA ASN A 4 27.74 23.23 -0.05
C ASN A 4 27.00 24.45 0.53
N ASN A 5 26.03 25.03 -0.20
CA ASN A 5 25.23 26.16 0.31
C ASN A 5 24.13 25.73 1.28
N ILE A 6 23.75 24.46 1.30
CA ILE A 6 22.69 23.95 2.18
C ILE A 6 23.27 23.44 3.51
N PHE A 7 24.54 23.01 3.53
CA PHE A 7 25.15 22.39 4.71
C PHE A 7 26.56 22.93 5.01
N PRO A 8 26.68 24.10 5.65
CA PRO A 8 27.96 24.82 5.79
C PRO A 8 28.95 24.20 6.79
N LYS A 9 28.59 23.15 7.54
CA LYS A 9 29.47 22.53 8.56
C LYS A 9 29.23 21.03 8.75
N VAL A 10 29.52 20.22 7.73
CA VAL A 10 29.62 18.76 7.91
C VAL A 10 31.00 18.33 7.44
N ASN A 11 31.79 17.78 8.36
CA ASN A 11 33.12 17.23 8.06
C ASN A 11 32.90 15.84 7.43
N TYR A 12 32.82 15.79 6.09
CA TYR A 12 32.52 14.55 5.38
C TYR A 12 33.75 13.62 5.38
N PRO A 13 33.62 12.35 5.78
CA PRO A 13 34.70 11.38 5.64
C PRO A 13 35.01 11.15 4.15
N ASN A 14 36.31 11.07 3.80
CA ASN A 14 36.80 10.97 2.41
C ASN A 14 36.47 9.64 1.69
N ASP A 15 35.77 8.71 2.33
CA ASP A 15 35.41 7.44 1.73
C ASP A 15 34.13 7.58 0.90
N LYS A 16 34.25 7.40 -0.41
CA LYS A 16 33.16 7.52 -1.39
C LYS A 16 31.94 6.66 -1.02
N LYS A 17 32.15 5.48 -0.43
CA LYS A 17 31.06 4.60 0.04
C LYS A 17 30.33 5.16 1.26
N SER A 18 31.05 5.83 2.16
CA SER A 18 30.47 6.47 3.34
C SER A 18 29.62 7.68 2.92
N ILE A 19 30.06 8.45 1.93
CA ILE A 19 29.31 9.57 1.37
C ILE A 19 28.04 9.07 0.67
N GLU A 20 28.10 8.01 -0.14
CA GLU A 20 26.91 7.41 -0.77
C GLU A 20 25.90 6.91 0.27
N HIS A 21 26.35 6.23 1.32
CA HIS A 21 25.47 5.78 2.40
C HIS A 21 24.82 6.96 3.15
N ILE A 22 25.59 8.01 3.44
CA ILE A 22 25.09 9.24 4.07
C ILE A 22 24.04 9.88 3.15
N ILE A 23 24.34 10.08 1.87
CA ILE A 23 23.39 10.68 0.91
C ILE A 23 22.13 9.83 0.80
N GLN A 24 22.23 8.50 0.74
CA GLN A 24 21.06 7.62 0.68
C GLN A 24 20.20 7.68 1.94
N GLU A 25 20.81 7.71 3.14
CA GLU A 25 20.07 7.90 4.38
C GLU A 25 19.44 9.30 4.47
N TYR A 26 20.14 10.33 4.00
CA TYR A 26 19.59 11.68 3.92
C TYR A 26 18.46 11.80 2.90
N ASP A 27 18.55 11.16 1.73
CA ASP A 27 17.48 11.15 0.72
C ASP A 27 16.25 10.39 1.21
N LYS A 28 16.43 9.27 1.93
CA LYS A 28 15.33 8.60 2.64
C LYS A 28 14.68 9.53 3.67
N VAL A 29 15.48 10.37 4.32
CA VAL A 29 15.02 11.33 5.33
C VAL A 29 14.35 12.57 4.71
N LEU A 30 14.85 13.03 3.56
CA LEU A 30 14.30 14.17 2.83
C LEU A 30 13.03 13.80 2.07
N ALA A 31 12.92 12.57 1.57
CA ALA A 31 11.72 12.10 0.86
C ALA A 31 10.43 12.21 1.72
N TYR A 32 10.55 12.12 3.05
CA TYR A 32 9.40 12.34 3.95
C TYR A 32 9.18 13.83 4.27
N LYS A 33 10.24 14.65 4.39
CA LYS A 33 10.15 16.09 4.69
C LYS A 33 9.73 16.97 3.50
N LEU A 34 10.04 16.55 2.26
CA LEU A 34 9.77 17.33 1.05
C LEU A 34 8.30 17.33 0.63
N LYS A 35 7.44 16.49 1.23
CA LYS A 35 5.99 16.45 0.92
C LYS A 35 5.14 17.51 1.63
N GLY A 36 5.78 18.52 2.25
CA GLY A 36 5.14 19.72 2.77
C GLY A 36 4.48 19.52 4.13
N ARG A 37 4.31 20.61 4.89
CA ARG A 37 3.57 20.63 6.16
C ARG A 37 2.17 20.08 5.93
N PHE A 38 1.91 18.87 6.42
CA PHE A 38 0.60 18.25 6.33
C PHE A 38 -0.38 19.06 7.20
N SER A 39 -1.39 19.62 6.54
CA SER A 39 -2.56 20.19 7.22
C SER A 39 -3.19 19.07 8.07
N LYS A 40 -3.42 19.33 9.36
CA LYS A 40 -4.21 18.50 10.29
C LYS A 40 -5.67 18.36 9.82
N LYS A 41 -5.90 17.85 8.60
CA LYS A 41 -7.22 17.39 8.18
C LYS A 41 -7.42 15.99 8.73
N GLU A 42 -7.69 15.98 10.03
CA GLU A 42 -8.28 14.89 10.77
C GLU A 42 -9.52 14.35 10.03
N LYS A 43 -9.79 13.06 10.20
CA LYS A 43 -11.09 12.35 9.99
C LYS A 43 -11.31 11.51 8.74
N LEU A 44 -10.45 11.50 7.72
CA LEU A 44 -10.68 10.64 6.54
C LEU A 44 -10.22 9.17 6.69
N GLY A 45 -9.53 8.81 7.79
CA GLY A 45 -8.91 7.49 7.96
C GLY A 45 -9.84 6.27 7.96
N TYR A 46 -11.16 6.46 8.13
CA TYR A 46 -12.13 5.36 8.24
C TYR A 46 -12.92 5.07 6.95
N ALA A 47 -12.90 5.99 5.98
CA ALA A 47 -13.85 5.94 4.86
C ALA A 47 -13.72 4.65 4.03
N ILE A 48 -12.51 4.10 3.91
CA ILE A 48 -12.25 2.90 3.11
C ILE A 48 -12.14 1.60 3.93
N GLN A 49 -11.86 1.69 5.24
CA GLN A 49 -11.71 0.52 6.10
C GLN A 49 -13.04 -0.22 6.27
N PHE A 50 -14.12 0.51 6.57
CA PHE A 50 -15.44 -0.09 6.82
C PHE A 50 -15.99 -0.83 5.59
N PRO A 51 -16.02 -0.21 4.38
CA PRO A 51 -16.38 -0.94 3.16
C PRO A 51 -15.50 -2.17 2.90
N SER A 52 -14.19 -2.07 3.18
CA SER A 52 -13.27 -3.20 3.00
C SER A 52 -13.60 -4.39 3.91
N ILE A 53 -13.98 -4.14 5.16
CA ILE A 53 -14.39 -5.20 6.11
C ILE A 53 -15.70 -5.86 5.65
N VAL A 54 -16.70 -5.06 5.30
CA VAL A 54 -18.00 -5.56 4.80
C VAL A 54 -17.78 -6.42 3.55
N PHE A 55 -16.92 -5.97 2.66
CA PHE A 55 -16.61 -6.67 1.42
C PHE A 55 -15.82 -7.97 1.65
N ALA A 56 -14.90 -8.00 2.62
CA ALA A 56 -14.22 -9.23 3.04
C ALA A 56 -15.22 -10.27 3.57
N LEU A 57 -16.19 -9.84 4.38
CA LEU A 57 -17.26 -10.70 4.90
C LEU A 57 -18.12 -11.25 3.76
N TYR A 58 -18.49 -10.41 2.78
CA TYR A 58 -19.23 -10.84 1.60
C TYR A 58 -18.51 -11.99 0.87
N ILE A 59 -17.21 -11.84 0.55
CA ILE A 59 -16.42 -12.88 -0.13
C ILE A 59 -16.46 -14.20 0.66
N ILE A 60 -16.30 -14.15 1.98
CA ILE A 60 -16.28 -15.34 2.83
C ILE A 60 -17.64 -16.04 2.83
N THR A 61 -18.75 -15.29 2.83
CA THR A 61 -20.12 -15.84 2.84
C THR A 61 -20.57 -16.44 1.50
N CYS A 62 -19.84 -16.23 0.39
CA CYS A 62 -20.15 -16.82 -0.90
C CYS A 62 -19.95 -18.35 -0.92
N SER A 63 -20.95 -19.11 -0.46
CA SER A 63 -20.89 -20.57 -0.35
C SER A 63 -20.79 -21.31 -1.68
N TRP A 64 -21.19 -20.67 -2.78
CA TRP A 64 -21.15 -21.23 -4.14
C TRP A 64 -19.74 -21.32 -4.76
N ILE A 65 -18.73 -20.68 -4.16
CA ILE A 65 -17.34 -20.69 -4.62
C ILE A 65 -16.50 -21.47 -3.62
N SER A 66 -15.51 -22.21 -4.13
CA SER A 66 -14.61 -22.99 -3.27
C SER A 66 -13.92 -22.11 -2.24
N LEU A 67 -13.67 -22.68 -1.06
CA LEU A 67 -12.99 -21.98 0.02
C LEU A 67 -11.59 -21.49 -0.41
N GLY A 68 -10.87 -22.30 -1.20
CA GLY A 68 -9.54 -21.95 -1.70
C GLY A 68 -9.54 -20.66 -2.52
N ILE A 69 -10.50 -20.50 -3.45
CA ILE A 69 -10.62 -19.29 -4.27
C ILE A 69 -11.00 -18.10 -3.40
N ARG A 70 -11.99 -18.25 -2.51
CA ARG A 70 -12.38 -17.17 -1.58
C ARG A 70 -11.20 -16.67 -0.77
N VAL A 71 -10.38 -17.58 -0.26
CA VAL A 71 -9.19 -17.25 0.54
C VAL A 71 -8.16 -16.46 -0.28
N LEU A 72 -7.92 -16.84 -1.54
CA LEU A 72 -7.00 -16.11 -2.42
C LEU A 72 -7.39 -14.64 -2.61
N TYR A 73 -8.69 -14.38 -2.78
CA TYR A 73 -9.19 -13.01 -2.95
C TYR A 73 -9.25 -12.22 -1.63
N VAL A 74 -9.51 -12.89 -0.50
CA VAL A 74 -9.72 -12.22 0.79
C VAL A 74 -8.41 -11.91 1.53
N ILE A 75 -7.37 -12.73 1.36
CA ILE A 75 -6.08 -12.57 2.07
C ILE A 75 -5.50 -11.16 1.89
N PRO A 76 -5.30 -10.64 0.66
CA PRO A 76 -4.73 -9.30 0.48
C PRO A 76 -5.55 -8.20 1.16
N LEU A 77 -6.89 -8.35 1.17
CA LEU A 77 -7.80 -7.39 1.77
C LEU A 77 -7.70 -7.39 3.30
N ILE A 78 -7.71 -8.57 3.93
CA ILE A 78 -7.61 -8.70 5.39
C ILE A 78 -6.26 -8.17 5.90
N PHE A 79 -5.16 -8.56 5.24
CA PHE A 79 -3.83 -8.09 5.64
C PHE A 79 -3.70 -6.57 5.54
N SER A 80 -4.20 -5.97 4.45
CA SER A 80 -4.20 -4.51 4.28
C SER A 80 -5.04 -3.79 5.32
N VAL A 81 -6.22 -4.31 5.67
CA VAL A 81 -7.08 -3.73 6.72
C VAL A 81 -6.39 -3.79 8.08
N ILE A 82 -5.87 -4.95 8.49
CA ILE A 82 -5.19 -5.11 9.78
C ILE A 82 -3.97 -4.18 9.86
N TYR A 83 -3.14 -4.16 8.82
CA TYR A 83 -1.94 -3.32 8.78
C TYR A 83 -2.28 -1.83 8.88
N ASN A 84 -3.31 -1.38 8.16
CA ASN A 84 -3.76 0.01 8.19
C ASN A 84 -4.31 0.40 9.57
N ILE A 85 -5.09 -0.48 10.22
CA ILE A 85 -5.58 -0.26 11.60
C ILE A 85 -4.42 -0.13 12.59
N VAL A 86 -3.39 -0.98 12.48
CA VAL A 86 -2.20 -0.93 13.36
C VAL A 86 -1.45 0.39 13.18
N LEU A 87 -1.24 0.83 11.93
CA LEU A 87 -0.58 2.11 11.66
C LEU A 87 -1.42 3.28 12.14
N PHE A 88 -2.74 3.24 11.95
CA PHE A 88 -3.64 4.27 12.43
C PHE A 88 -3.55 4.45 13.94
N LYS A 89 -3.57 3.34 14.71
CA LYS A 89 -3.37 3.40 16.17
C LYS A 89 -2.05 4.11 16.52
N LYS A 90 -0.95 3.72 15.87
CA LYS A 90 0.36 4.34 16.09
C LYS A 90 0.42 5.83 15.75
N VAL A 91 -0.27 6.27 14.69
CA VAL A 91 -0.37 7.70 14.33
C VAL A 91 -1.22 8.46 15.35
N LYS A 92 -2.31 7.85 15.81
CA LYS A 92 -3.18 8.45 16.82
C LYS A 92 -2.46 8.58 18.17
N ASP A 93 -1.70 7.57 18.56
CA ASP A 93 -0.93 7.57 19.81
C ASP A 93 0.23 8.59 19.79
N SER A 94 0.66 9.05 18.61
CA SER A 94 1.68 10.09 18.44
C SER A 94 1.10 11.48 18.14
N ASP A 95 -0.19 11.70 18.36
CA ASP A 95 -0.91 12.96 18.06
C ASP A 95 -0.64 13.51 16.64
N PHE A 96 -0.40 12.61 15.68
CA PHE A 96 -0.07 12.93 14.29
C PHE A 96 1.24 13.74 14.11
N GLU A 97 2.13 13.76 15.12
CA GLU A 97 3.39 14.52 15.05
C GLU A 97 4.53 13.71 14.42
N ASP A 98 4.50 12.37 14.50
CA ASP A 98 5.50 11.52 13.86
C ASP A 98 5.26 11.43 12.34
N GLU A 99 5.99 12.27 11.59
CA GLU A 99 5.95 12.34 10.12
C GLU A 99 6.23 10.99 9.45
N LYS A 100 7.11 10.16 10.02
CA LYS A 100 7.50 8.87 9.43
C LYS A 100 6.37 7.85 9.57
N ILE A 101 5.72 7.79 10.73
CA ILE A 101 4.58 6.90 10.94
C ILE A 101 3.37 7.40 10.15
N PHE A 102 3.15 8.71 10.11
CA PHE A 102 2.10 9.32 9.28
C PHE A 102 2.27 8.98 7.79
N TYR A 103 3.49 9.09 7.25
CA TYR A 103 3.76 8.73 5.85
C TYR A 103 3.52 7.24 5.58
N LYS A 104 3.89 6.36 6.52
CA LYS A 104 3.57 4.93 6.41
C LYS A 104 2.07 4.69 6.39
N PHE A 105 1.31 5.42 7.20
CA PHE A 105 -0.15 5.36 7.22
C PHE A 105 -0.76 5.79 5.88
N GLU A 106 -0.33 6.92 5.32
CA GLU A 106 -0.78 7.38 3.99
C GLU A 106 -0.48 6.35 2.88
N ASN A 107 0.73 5.81 2.83
CA ASN A 107 1.04 4.75 1.87
C ASN A 107 0.19 3.50 2.09
N SER A 108 -0.09 3.15 3.36
CA SER A 108 -0.95 2.01 3.67
C SER A 108 -2.40 2.24 3.22
N ASN A 109 -2.90 3.48 3.17
CA ASN A 109 -4.21 3.79 2.58
C ASN A 109 -4.22 3.50 1.08
N VAL A 110 -3.14 3.81 0.37
CA VAL A 110 -2.98 3.46 -1.05
C VAL A 110 -3.00 1.94 -1.24
N PHE A 111 -2.24 1.21 -0.43
CA PHE A 111 -2.26 -0.26 -0.48
C PHE A 111 -3.64 -0.84 -0.17
N LEU A 112 -4.33 -0.30 0.83
CA LEU A 112 -5.70 -0.71 1.17
C LEU A 112 -6.66 -0.46 0.01
N LEU A 113 -6.56 0.68 -0.67
CA LEU A 113 -7.37 0.99 -1.85
C LEU A 113 -7.08 0.02 -3.01
N VAL A 114 -5.82 -0.32 -3.26
CA VAL A 114 -5.45 -1.31 -4.28
C VAL A 114 -6.01 -2.70 -3.92
N SER A 115 -5.88 -3.13 -2.66
CA SER A 115 -6.46 -4.39 -2.19
C SER A 115 -7.99 -4.38 -2.27
N PHE A 116 -8.63 -3.23 -2.02
CA PHE A 116 -10.07 -3.08 -2.15
C PHE A 116 -10.53 -3.20 -3.61
N ILE A 117 -9.85 -2.55 -4.56
CA ILE A 117 -10.14 -2.70 -5.99
C ILE A 117 -9.92 -4.15 -6.43
N TYR A 118 -8.82 -4.76 -5.99
CA TYR A 118 -8.51 -6.16 -6.25
C TYR A 118 -9.64 -7.09 -5.78
N GLY A 119 -10.07 -6.95 -4.53
CA GLY A 119 -11.25 -7.67 -4.04
C GLY A 119 -12.50 -7.33 -4.85
N GLY A 120 -12.70 -6.05 -5.18
CA GLY A 120 -13.83 -5.57 -5.97
C GLY A 120 -13.99 -6.29 -7.31
N THR A 121 -12.89 -6.78 -7.91
CA THR A 121 -12.97 -7.62 -9.12
C THR A 121 -13.76 -8.92 -8.89
N PHE A 122 -13.64 -9.55 -7.72
CA PHE A 122 -14.45 -10.69 -7.33
C PHE A 122 -15.93 -10.31 -7.22
N GLY A 123 -16.22 -9.16 -6.59
CA GLY A 123 -17.58 -8.64 -6.46
C GLY A 123 -18.22 -8.39 -7.83
N PHE A 124 -17.50 -7.68 -8.70
CA PHE A 124 -17.88 -7.43 -10.08
C PHE A 124 -18.16 -8.73 -10.84
N GLN A 125 -17.29 -9.73 -10.69
CA GLN A 125 -17.45 -11.04 -11.30
C GLN A 125 -18.72 -11.75 -10.82
N THR A 126 -18.95 -11.74 -9.50
CA THR A 126 -20.12 -12.39 -8.89
C THR A 126 -21.44 -11.74 -9.32
N VAL A 127 -21.46 -10.41 -9.49
CA VAL A 127 -22.68 -9.65 -9.83
C VAL A 127 -23.00 -9.73 -11.32
N LEU A 128 -22.01 -9.54 -12.19
CA LEU A 128 -22.26 -9.42 -13.62
C LEU A 128 -22.36 -10.74 -14.36
N PHE A 129 -21.55 -11.73 -13.98
CA PHE A 129 -21.45 -12.94 -14.79
C PHE A 129 -22.20 -14.14 -14.23
N GLY A 130 -22.74 -14.04 -13.01
CA GLY A 130 -23.64 -15.03 -12.41
C GLY A 130 -23.05 -16.44 -12.27
N LYS A 131 -22.84 -16.92 -11.02
CA LYS A 131 -22.34 -18.27 -10.69
C LYS A 131 -21.29 -18.84 -11.66
N TRP A 132 -20.26 -18.07 -11.97
CA TRP A 132 -19.04 -18.62 -12.55
C TRP A 132 -18.58 -19.86 -11.79
N SER A 133 -18.11 -20.85 -12.53
CA SER A 133 -17.43 -22.02 -12.01
C SER A 133 -16.13 -21.60 -11.32
N ASN A 134 -15.65 -22.45 -10.40
CA ASN A 134 -14.37 -22.24 -9.72
C ASN A 134 -13.21 -22.04 -10.72
N THR A 135 -13.25 -22.71 -11.87
CA THR A 135 -12.23 -22.60 -12.91
C THR A 135 -12.17 -21.19 -13.50
N GLU A 136 -13.30 -20.55 -13.74
CA GLU A 136 -13.37 -19.19 -14.32
C GLU A 136 -12.82 -18.15 -13.34
N TYR A 137 -13.16 -18.25 -12.05
CA TYR A 137 -12.56 -17.40 -11.01
C TYR A 137 -11.04 -17.58 -10.95
N LEU A 138 -10.55 -18.82 -11.03
CA LEU A 138 -9.12 -19.09 -10.99
C LEU A 138 -8.38 -18.55 -12.24
N ILE A 139 -8.96 -18.71 -13.42
CA ILE A 139 -8.42 -18.13 -14.67
C ILE A 139 -8.34 -16.61 -14.54
N SER A 140 -9.41 -15.97 -14.06
CA SER A 140 -9.41 -14.52 -13.88
C SER A 140 -8.36 -14.06 -12.87
N PHE A 141 -8.22 -14.77 -11.75
CA PHE A 141 -7.16 -14.52 -10.77
C PHE A 141 -5.77 -14.59 -11.41
N ILE A 142 -5.50 -15.62 -12.22
CA ILE A 142 -4.21 -15.82 -12.89
C ILE A 142 -3.93 -14.67 -13.86
N ILE A 143 -4.93 -14.23 -14.63
CA ILE A 143 -4.81 -13.09 -15.55
C ILE A 143 -4.44 -11.82 -14.76
N LEU A 144 -5.12 -11.55 -13.65
CA LEU A 144 -4.82 -10.43 -12.76
C LEU A 144 -3.40 -10.49 -12.22
N ALA A 145 -2.97 -11.66 -11.74
CA ALA A 145 -1.61 -11.88 -11.25
C ALA A 145 -0.57 -11.60 -12.35
N PHE A 146 -0.81 -12.09 -13.56
CA PHE A 146 0.10 -11.89 -14.70
C PHE A 146 0.22 -10.41 -15.11
N PHE A 147 -0.90 -9.68 -15.20
CA PHE A 147 -0.87 -8.24 -15.47
C PHE A 147 -0.18 -7.44 -14.36
N SER A 148 -0.36 -7.84 -13.10
CA SER A 148 0.33 -7.21 -11.97
C SER A 148 1.84 -7.42 -12.06
N LEU A 149 2.28 -8.62 -12.45
CA LEU A 149 3.69 -8.97 -12.63
C LEU A 149 4.33 -8.18 -13.77
N ILE A 150 3.67 -8.08 -14.92
CA ILE A 150 4.15 -7.27 -16.06
C ILE A 150 4.26 -5.80 -15.65
N THR A 151 3.25 -5.27 -14.95
CA THR A 151 3.27 -3.88 -14.47
C THR A 151 4.46 -3.66 -13.53
N PHE A 152 4.69 -4.58 -12.60
CA PHE A 152 5.83 -4.53 -11.69
C PHE A 152 7.17 -4.54 -12.44
N MET A 153 7.35 -5.46 -13.41
CA MET A 153 8.55 -5.51 -14.23
C MET A 153 8.78 -4.19 -14.98
N LYS A 154 7.75 -3.64 -15.62
CA LYS A 154 7.84 -2.37 -16.36
C LYS A 154 8.24 -1.20 -15.46
N VAL A 155 7.63 -1.10 -14.28
CA VAL A 155 7.97 -0.06 -13.28
C VAL A 155 9.40 -0.26 -12.79
N ARG A 156 9.83 -1.49 -12.53
CA ARG A 156 11.19 -1.78 -12.07
C ARG A 156 12.22 -1.41 -13.12
N VAL A 157 12.06 -1.85 -14.37
CA VAL A 157 12.96 -1.51 -15.49
C VAL A 157 13.10 0.00 -15.65
N ARG A 158 12.02 0.78 -15.51
CA ARG A 158 12.07 2.24 -15.60
C ARG A 158 12.73 2.93 -14.39
N SER A 159 12.82 2.25 -13.25
CA SER A 159 13.42 2.77 -12.01
C SER A 159 14.90 2.44 -11.83
N THR A 160 15.46 1.62 -12.73
CA THR A 160 16.89 1.27 -12.83
C THR A 160 17.50 2.01 -14.00
#